data_AF-A0A5M3ZCP8-F1
#
_entry.id   AF-A0A5M3ZCP8-F1
#
_cell.length_a   1.000
_cell.length_b   1.000
_cell.length_c   1.000
_cell.angle_alpha   90.00
_cell.angle_beta   90.00
_cell.angle_gamma   90.00
#
_symmetry.space_group_name_H-M   'P 1'
#
loop_
_entity.id
_entity.type
_entity.pdbx_description
1 polymer ?
#
loop_
_entity_poly.entity_id
_entity_poly.type
_entity_poly.pdbx_seq_one_letter_code
_entity_poly.pdbx_strand_id
1 'polypeptide(L)'
;MEASTALVTYDLGAGRRICPGMHSAKHSLVLALAKVFWALEILPPKGKKIDLSLDNGFIQAIALHPNELDVVFKVSDGLTKEDIMNHYSQAYKGEAEVMGWEDGVYKGFEYKKLRTSTSQRQARLLTFEAESLRHEH
;
A
#
# COMPACT_ATOMS: atom_id res chain seq x y z
N MET A 1 -0.29 11.96 -31.80
CA MET A 1 -0.63 11.66 -30.39
C MET A 1 -2.14 11.71 -30.29
N GLU A 2 -2.79 10.56 -30.42
CA GLU A 2 -4.23 10.42 -30.23
C GLU A 2 -4.51 10.72 -28.75
N ALA A 3 -5.32 11.74 -28.48
CA ALA A 3 -5.68 12.11 -27.13
C ALA A 3 -6.70 11.07 -26.65
N SER A 4 -6.24 10.14 -25.80
CA SER A 4 -7.08 9.19 -25.09
C SER A 4 -8.33 9.91 -24.58
N THR A 5 -9.48 9.61 -25.20
CA THR A 5 -10.74 10.22 -24.83
C THR A 5 -11.10 9.66 -23.47
N ALA A 6 -10.82 10.42 -22.40
CA ALA A 6 -11.08 9.98 -21.05
C ALA A 6 -12.57 9.66 -20.91
N LEU A 7 -12.88 8.38 -20.63
CA LEU A 7 -14.23 7.95 -20.31
C LEU A 7 -14.74 8.79 -19.13
N VAL A 8 -15.91 9.42 -19.31
CA VAL A 8 -16.54 10.19 -18.24
C VAL A 8 -17.10 9.22 -17.21
N THR A 9 -16.52 9.23 -16.00
CA THR A 9 -17.00 8.46 -14.85
C THR A 9 -17.73 9.36 -13.86
N TYR A 10 -18.76 8.83 -13.20
CA TYR A 10 -19.54 9.52 -12.17
C TYR A 10 -19.25 8.99 -10.75
N ASP A 11 -18.05 8.45 -10.55
CA ASP A 11 -17.54 7.86 -9.31
C ASP A 11 -17.58 8.84 -8.13
N LEU A 12 -17.51 10.14 -8.41
CA LEU A 12 -17.54 11.21 -7.42
C LEU A 12 -18.81 12.07 -7.51
N GLY A 13 -19.86 11.55 -8.15
CA GLY A 13 -21.15 12.23 -8.33
C GLY A 13 -21.14 13.30 -9.42
N ALA A 14 -22.25 14.04 -9.52
CA ALA A 14 -22.45 15.09 -10.53
C ALA A 14 -23.40 16.20 -10.03
N GLY A 15 -23.37 17.35 -10.72
CA GLY A 15 -24.26 18.47 -10.46
C GLY A 15 -24.10 19.07 -9.06
N ARG A 16 -25.22 19.38 -8.40
CA ARG A 16 -25.25 20.07 -7.09
C ARG A 16 -24.69 19.24 -5.93
N ARG A 17 -24.42 17.95 -6.13
CA ARG A 17 -23.91 17.02 -5.09
C ARG A 17 -22.62 16.33 -5.53
N ILE A 18 -21.87 16.94 -6.43
CA ILE A 18 -20.52 16.47 -6.76
C ILE A 18 -19.63 16.49 -5.51
N CYS A 19 -18.76 15.50 -5.38
CA CYS A 19 -17.83 15.42 -4.25
C CYS A 19 -16.98 16.67 -4.20
N PRO A 20 -17.06 17.50 -3.12
CA PRO A 20 -16.26 18.72 -3.02
C PRO A 20 -14.75 18.40 -2.97
N GLY A 21 -14.38 17.19 -2.56
CA GLY A 21 -13.01 16.69 -2.53
C GLY A 21 -12.50 16.09 -3.83
N MET A 22 -13.26 16.12 -4.94
CA MET A 22 -12.91 15.36 -6.16
C MET A 22 -11.49 15.63 -6.67
N HIS A 23 -11.12 16.90 -6.81
CA HIS A 23 -9.80 17.28 -7.32
C HIS A 23 -8.68 16.86 -6.37
N SER A 24 -8.88 17.08 -5.07
CA SER A 24 -7.90 16.70 -4.04
C SER A 24 -7.70 15.18 -4.00
N ALA A 25 -8.80 14.41 -4.03
CA ALA A 25 -8.76 12.95 -4.03
C ALA A 25 -8.06 12.40 -5.28
N LYS A 26 -8.39 12.92 -6.47
CA LYS A 26 -7.75 12.49 -7.72
C LYS A 26 -6.26 12.79 -7.72
N HIS A 27 -5.85 13.98 -7.30
CA HIS A 27 -4.44 14.37 -7.28
C HIS A 27 -3.65 13.58 -6.23
N SER A 28 -4.18 13.46 -5.01
CA SER A 28 -3.49 12.72 -3.94
C SER A 28 -3.37 11.23 -4.27
N LEU A 29 -4.41 10.63 -4.85
CA LEU A 29 -4.38 9.23 -5.27
C LEU A 29 -3.33 8.99 -6.36
N VAL A 30 -3.29 9.83 -7.40
CA VAL A 30 -2.30 9.69 -8.48
C VAL A 30 -0.88 9.85 -7.95
N LEU A 31 -0.62 10.85 -7.10
CA LEU A 31 0.70 11.05 -6.51
C LEU A 31 1.12 9.90 -5.59
N ALA A 32 0.20 9.39 -4.77
CA ALA A 32 0.45 8.26 -3.89
C ALA A 32 0.76 6.98 -4.70
N LEU A 33 -0.05 6.67 -5.71
CA LEU A 33 0.16 5.50 -6.58
C LEU A 33 1.46 5.62 -7.38
N ALA A 34 1.79 6.81 -7.89
CA ALA A 34 3.05 7.03 -8.60
C ALA A 34 4.27 6.74 -7.71
N LYS A 35 4.24 7.16 -6.44
CA LYS A 35 5.32 6.87 -5.47
C LYS A 35 5.39 5.39 -5.14
N VAL A 36 4.23 4.74 -4.94
CA VAL A 36 4.18 3.28 -4.71
C VAL A 36 4.78 2.53 -5.89
N PHE A 37 4.37 2.83 -7.13
CA PHE A 37 4.88 2.12 -8.31
C PHE A 37 6.33 2.47 -8.69
N TRP A 38 6.79 3.66 -8.32
CA TRP A 38 8.22 3.98 -8.44
C TRP A 38 9.06 3.11 -7.50
N ALA A 39 8.66 2.99 -6.23
CA ALA A 39 9.47 2.34 -5.19
C ALA A 39 9.22 0.83 -5.03
N LEU A 40 8.02 0.35 -5.33
CA LEU A 40 7.54 -0.97 -4.96
C LEU A 40 6.86 -1.70 -6.12
N GLU A 41 7.19 -2.99 -6.23
CA GLU A 41 6.42 -4.00 -6.95
C GLU A 41 5.36 -4.59 -6.01
N ILE A 42 4.10 -4.65 -6.48
CA ILE A 42 2.99 -5.28 -5.76
C ILE A 42 2.76 -6.66 -6.36
N LEU A 43 3.01 -7.70 -5.57
CA LEU A 43 2.98 -9.09 -6.02
C LEU A 43 1.95 -9.89 -5.22
N PRO A 44 1.31 -10.91 -5.81
CA PRO A 44 0.58 -11.89 -5.02
C PRO A 44 1.56 -12.70 -4.15
N PRO A 45 1.12 -13.20 -2.98
CA PRO A 45 1.89 -14.18 -2.22
C PRO A 45 2.21 -15.42 -3.07
N LYS A 46 3.37 -16.04 -2.81
CA LYS A 46 3.81 -17.22 -3.57
C LYS A 46 2.72 -18.30 -3.60
N GLY A 47 2.37 -18.74 -4.81
CA GLY A 47 1.39 -19.81 -5.02
C GLY A 47 -0.08 -19.41 -4.81
N LYS A 48 -0.38 -18.14 -4.49
CA LYS A 48 -1.75 -17.63 -4.39
C LYS A 48 -2.11 -16.78 -5.60
N LYS A 49 -3.38 -16.81 -5.97
CA LYS A 49 -3.99 -15.84 -6.90
C LYS A 49 -4.89 -14.91 -6.11
N ILE A 50 -4.87 -13.64 -6.47
CA ILE A 50 -5.78 -12.64 -5.90
C ILE A 50 -7.08 -12.72 -6.69
N ASP A 51 -8.20 -12.84 -5.97
CA ASP A 51 -9.52 -12.77 -6.59
C ASP A 51 -9.86 -11.31 -6.92
N LEU A 52 -9.96 -11.02 -8.21
CA LEU A 52 -10.30 -9.69 -8.73
C LEU A 52 -11.75 -9.65 -9.25
N SER A 53 -12.54 -10.71 -9.05
CA SER A 53 -13.95 -10.73 -9.44
C SER A 53 -14.77 -9.80 -8.56
N LEU A 54 -15.74 -9.10 -9.15
CA LEU A 54 -16.64 -8.23 -8.38
C LEU A 54 -17.58 -9.02 -7.47
N ASP A 55 -17.89 -10.26 -7.83
CA ASP A 55 -18.85 -11.11 -7.11
C ASP A 55 -18.28 -11.59 -5.77
N ASN A 56 -16.98 -11.93 -5.73
CA ASN A 56 -16.37 -12.61 -4.58
C ASN A 56 -15.09 -11.92 -4.07
N GLY A 57 -14.39 -11.15 -4.91
CA GLY A 57 -13.14 -10.48 -4.53
C GLY A 57 -13.36 -9.21 -3.68
N PHE A 58 -14.56 -8.63 -3.70
CA PHE A 58 -14.85 -7.35 -3.07
C PHE A 58 -16.09 -7.37 -2.18
N ILE A 59 -16.06 -6.57 -1.12
CA ILE A 59 -17.22 -6.25 -0.30
C ILE A 59 -17.94 -5.07 -0.97
N GLN A 60 -19.16 -5.31 -1.41
CA GLN A 60 -20.03 -4.29 -2.01
C GLN A 60 -20.96 -3.68 -0.96
N ALA A 61 -20.39 -2.88 -0.05
CA ALA A 61 -21.13 -2.11 0.95
C ALA A 61 -21.19 -0.62 0.56
N ILE A 62 -21.29 0.28 1.55
CA ILE A 62 -21.25 1.73 1.31
C ILE A 62 -19.97 2.20 0.61
N ALA A 63 -18.88 1.46 0.75
CA ALA A 63 -17.64 1.61 0.01
C ALA A 63 -17.20 0.25 -0.52
N LEU A 64 -16.72 0.23 -1.77
CA LEU A 64 -16.12 -0.95 -2.37
C LEU A 64 -14.70 -1.12 -1.80
N HIS A 65 -14.42 -2.27 -1.22
CA HIS A 65 -13.06 -2.64 -0.83
C HIS A 65 -12.83 -4.15 -1.01
N PRO A 66 -11.57 -4.59 -1.16
CA PRO A 66 -11.25 -6.01 -1.24
C PRO A 66 -11.72 -6.76 0.01
N ASN A 67 -12.19 -8.00 -0.16
CA ASN A 67 -12.51 -8.91 0.96
C ASN A 67 -11.26 -9.20 1.79
N GLU A 68 -10.19 -9.64 1.12
CA GLU A 68 -8.87 -9.86 1.71
C GLU A 68 -7.81 -9.24 0.79
N LEU A 69 -7.05 -8.28 1.31
CA LEU A 69 -5.92 -7.70 0.59
C LEU A 69 -4.64 -8.47 0.95
N ASP A 70 -4.46 -9.63 0.33
CA ASP A 70 -3.26 -10.46 0.51
C ASP A 70 -2.26 -10.17 -0.63
N VAL A 71 -1.37 -9.20 -0.41
CA VAL A 71 -0.32 -8.77 -1.33
C VAL A 71 1.03 -8.69 -0.62
N VAL A 72 2.10 -8.87 -1.38
CA VAL A 72 3.49 -8.68 -0.95
C VAL A 72 4.06 -7.47 -1.67
N PHE A 73 4.67 -6.58 -0.92
CA PHE A 73 5.45 -5.47 -1.48
C PHE A 73 6.92 -5.87 -1.56
N LYS A 74 7.50 -5.76 -2.75
CA LYS A 74 8.93 -5.93 -3.01
C LYS A 74 9.48 -4.58 -3.46
N VAL A 75 10.69 -4.21 -3.07
CA VAL A 75 11.34 -3.03 -3.64
C VAL A 75 11.56 -3.25 -5.15
N SER A 76 11.24 -2.24 -5.96
CA SER A 76 11.40 -2.31 -7.41
C SER A 76 12.85 -2.63 -7.79
N ASP A 77 13.02 -3.39 -8.87
CA ASP A 77 14.35 -3.75 -9.36
C ASP A 77 15.21 -2.50 -9.64
N GLY A 78 16.45 -2.52 -9.14
CA GLY A 78 17.40 -1.41 -9.31
C GLY A 78 17.27 -0.29 -8.28
N LEU A 79 16.35 -0.39 -7.32
CA LEU A 79 16.28 0.50 -6.16
C LEU A 79 16.71 -0.22 -4.88
N THR A 80 17.33 0.53 -3.98
CA THR A 80 17.56 0.11 -2.60
C THR A 80 16.59 0.80 -1.65
N LYS A 81 16.50 0.30 -0.42
CA LYS A 81 15.73 0.97 0.63
C LYS A 81 16.27 2.37 0.86
N GLU A 82 17.59 2.52 0.83
CA GLU A 82 18.31 3.77 1.04
C GLU A 82 17.96 4.79 -0.05
N ASP A 83 17.85 4.39 -1.32
CA ASP A 83 17.43 5.28 -2.41
C ASP A 83 16.03 5.85 -2.18
N ILE A 84 15.10 5.00 -1.72
CA ILE A 84 13.74 5.41 -1.38
C ILE A 84 13.77 6.40 -0.22
N MET A 85 14.47 6.08 0.86
CA MET A 85 14.54 6.95 2.04
C MET A 85 15.21 8.30 1.70
N ASN A 86 16.27 8.29 0.88
CA ASN A 86 16.95 9.49 0.40
C ASN A 86 16.05 10.36 -0.48
N HIS A 87 15.23 9.76 -1.33
CA HIS A 87 14.24 10.50 -2.11
C HIS A 87 13.22 11.20 -1.19
N TYR A 88 12.73 10.51 -0.16
CA TYR A 88 11.77 11.10 0.78
C TYR A 88 12.37 12.24 1.61
N SER A 89 13.59 12.09 2.10
CA SER A 89 14.26 13.14 2.89
C SER A 89 14.51 14.41 2.06
N GLN A 90 14.81 14.27 0.78
CA GLN A 90 14.99 15.39 -0.15
C GLN A 90 13.65 16.01 -0.57
N ALA A 91 12.67 15.19 -0.96
CA ALA A 91 11.40 15.65 -1.49
C ALA A 91 10.53 16.38 -0.45
N TYR A 92 10.68 16.03 0.82
CA TYR A 92 9.89 16.57 1.92
C TYR A 92 10.72 17.38 2.91
N LYS A 93 11.81 18.01 2.49
CA LYS A 93 12.68 18.75 3.42
C LYS A 93 11.92 19.85 4.16
N GLY A 94 11.07 20.61 3.46
CA GLY A 94 10.27 21.67 4.07
C GLY A 94 9.17 21.13 4.99
N GLU A 95 8.52 20.05 4.60
CA GLU A 95 7.51 19.37 5.43
C GLU A 95 8.16 18.67 6.62
N ALA A 96 9.35 18.11 6.47
CA ALA A 96 10.16 17.54 7.54
C ALA A 96 10.50 18.61 8.58
N GLU A 97 10.89 19.80 8.15
CA GLU A 97 11.13 20.95 9.03
C GLU A 97 9.84 21.39 9.76
N VAL A 98 8.71 21.48 9.05
CA VAL A 98 7.41 21.87 9.64
C VAL A 98 6.83 20.80 10.58
N MET A 99 7.06 19.52 10.27
CA MET A 99 6.53 18.37 10.99
C MET A 99 7.50 17.82 12.06
N GLY A 100 8.68 18.41 12.21
CA GLY A 100 9.69 18.02 13.21
C GLY A 100 10.36 16.68 12.96
N TRP A 101 10.62 16.31 11.70
CA TRP A 101 11.34 15.08 11.37
C TRP A 101 12.85 15.29 11.58
N GLU A 102 13.39 14.76 12.68
CA GLU A 102 14.83 14.77 12.94
C GLU A 102 15.56 13.67 12.12
N ASP A 103 16.79 13.96 11.69
CA ASP A 103 17.70 13.04 10.97
C ASP A 103 17.22 12.53 9.60
N GLY A 104 16.24 13.20 8.97
CA GLY A 104 15.72 12.78 7.66
C GLY A 104 14.94 11.46 7.70
N VAL A 105 14.61 10.99 8.91
CA VAL A 105 13.80 9.78 9.13
C VAL A 105 12.46 10.21 9.69
N TYR A 106 11.38 9.82 9.02
CA TYR A 106 10.06 9.84 9.63
C TYR A 106 10.08 8.91 10.84
N LYS A 107 10.25 9.47 12.05
CA LYS A 107 9.92 8.80 13.31
C LYS A 107 8.39 8.75 13.43
N GLY A 108 7.76 8.02 12.51
CA GLY A 108 6.37 7.65 12.64
C GLY A 108 6.16 6.95 13.98
N PHE A 109 4.98 7.14 14.55
CA PHE A 109 4.47 6.42 15.71
C PHE A 109 5.16 5.06 15.84
N GLU A 110 5.88 4.87 16.95
CA GLU A 110 6.46 3.60 17.34
C GLU A 110 5.51 2.49 16.89
N TYR A 111 5.95 1.61 15.98
CA TYR A 111 5.09 0.54 15.44
C TYR A 111 4.70 -0.35 16.61
N LYS A 112 3.62 0.02 17.31
CA LYS A 112 3.04 -0.76 18.38
C LYS A 112 2.32 -1.88 17.67
N LYS A 113 3.09 -2.93 17.35
CA LYS A 113 2.72 -4.22 16.78
C LYS A 113 1.20 -4.34 16.76
N LEU A 114 0.57 -3.91 15.67
CA LEU A 114 -0.88 -3.99 15.51
C LEU A 114 -1.18 -5.47 15.73
N ARG A 115 -1.79 -5.79 16.87
CA ARG A 115 -2.21 -7.15 17.19
C ARG A 115 -3.25 -7.49 16.13
N THR A 116 -2.83 -8.21 15.10
CA THR A 116 -3.75 -8.99 14.29
C THR A 116 -4.28 -10.10 15.20
N SER A 117 -5.34 -9.78 15.95
CA SER A 117 -6.32 -10.80 16.33
C SER A 117 -6.93 -11.23 15.00
N THR A 118 -6.39 -12.23 14.32
CA THR A 118 -7.01 -13.57 14.27
C THR A 118 -6.05 -14.63 13.71
N SER A 119 -4.80 -14.31 13.31
CA SER A 119 -3.91 -15.30 12.64
C SER A 119 -2.82 -15.94 13.52
N GLN A 120 -2.91 -15.83 14.86
CA GLN A 120 -1.93 -16.44 15.77
C GLN A 120 -1.85 -17.98 15.71
N ARG A 121 -2.77 -18.67 15.03
CA ARG A 121 -2.67 -20.12 14.79
C ARG A 121 -1.74 -20.49 13.64
N GLN A 122 -1.61 -19.67 12.59
CA GLN A 122 -0.75 -20.01 11.45
C GLN A 122 0.73 -19.65 11.69
N ALA A 123 1.01 -18.59 12.46
CA ALA A 123 2.39 -18.21 12.78
C ALA A 123 3.12 -19.23 13.70
N ARG A 124 2.38 -20.04 14.46
CA ARG A 124 2.96 -21.05 15.37
C ARG A 124 3.34 -22.36 14.68
N LEU A 125 2.79 -22.65 13.51
CA LEU A 125 3.14 -23.85 12.72
C LEU A 125 4.44 -23.63 11.94
N LEU A 126 4.63 -22.44 11.36
CA LEU A 126 5.84 -22.10 10.60
C LEU A 126 7.09 -21.91 11.47
N THR A 127 6.92 -21.57 12.75
CA THR A 127 8.05 -21.47 13.70
C THR A 127 8.46 -22.83 14.24
N PHE A 128 7.52 -23.77 14.41
CA PHE A 128 7.83 -25.13 14.90
C PHE A 128 8.56 -25.98 13.84
N GLU A 129 8.19 -25.87 12.56
CA GLU A 129 8.91 -26.56 11.46
C GLU A 129 10.33 -26.00 11.27
N ALA A 130 10.54 -24.70 11.47
CA ALA A 130 11.86 -24.08 11.36
C ALA A 130 12.80 -24.42 12.54
N GLU A 131 12.26 -24.74 13.72
CA GLU A 131 13.05 -25.18 14.88
C GLU A 131 13.38 -26.68 14.83
N SER A 132 12.49 -27.52 14.28
CA SER A 132 12.74 -28.95 14.09
C SER A 132 13.90 -29.23 13.13
N LEU A 133 14.08 -28.41 12.09
CA LEU A 133 15.15 -28.57 11.09
C LEU A 133 16.52 -28.05 11.53
N ARG A 134 16.62 -27.40 12.70
CA ARG A 134 17.88 -26.87 13.25
C ARG A 134 18.55 -27.81 14.26
N HIS A 135 17.93 -28.93 14.60
CA HIS A 135 18.44 -29.89 15.59
C HIS A 135 18.97 -31.21 15.00
N GLU A 136 19.08 -31.34 13.67
CA GLU A 136 19.57 -32.55 12.98
C GLU A 136 20.93 -32.36 12.26
N HIS A 137 21.79 -31.46 12.72
CA HIS A 137 23.20 -31.38 12.30
C HIS A 137 24.15 -31.23 13.49
#